data_AF-A0A916EJQ8-F1
#
_entry.id   AF-A0A916EJQ8-F1
#
_cell.length_a   1.000
_cell.length_b   1.000
_cell.length_c   1.000
_cell.angle_alpha   90.00
_cell.angle_beta   90.00
_cell.angle_gamma   90.00
#
_symmetry.space_group_name_H-M   'P 1'
#
loop_
_entity.id
_entity.type
_entity.pdbx_description
1 polymer ?
#
loop_
_entity_poly.entity_id
_entity_poly.type
_entity_poly.pdbx_seq_one_letter_code
_entity_poly.pdbx_strand_id
1 'polypeptide(L)'
;MPFIEDNILQNLLVEKVATIPLNTIEFDRLSIAGLQCLLSFTHKKAKSFATPEYEVFRYSAILAAKQVSNDAFKTLMKCLPTLEQIKNSIQVENEPITDHCKVTKELEPLIDFIDFNQIKGKILTDIIEPLGIIPAKTILDAYRQKARSHNTDFNEIRGTQFWDELACGSKLFIEENGKVVSASNDCHTHQGVRAKILIDSKGIFEWDFIIEKACKWFWVGVCAPGSFNNDEPIGWALSSEGRYYNSGNYLEDYCPSLGDGTRITVHLDMNKKTCAFTVDGTRYPEVLNCNNNLPSKFYPVASLCYPGRFRIQSHQKLDVII
;
A
#
# COMPACT_ATOMS: atom_id res chain seq x y z
N MET A 1 24.34 18.42 -4.66
CA MET A 1 24.34 19.42 -3.58
C MET A 1 24.34 18.68 -2.25
N PRO A 2 25.27 18.92 -1.31
CA PRO A 2 25.25 18.24 -0.03
C PRO A 2 24.06 18.80 0.78
N PHE A 3 23.17 17.92 1.22
CA PHE A 3 21.99 18.29 2.01
C PHE A 3 22.47 18.84 3.37
N ILE A 4 22.33 20.16 3.50
CA ILE A 4 22.44 20.92 4.74
C ILE A 4 21.37 20.40 5.70
N GLU A 5 21.77 20.12 6.95
CA GLU A 5 21.02 19.95 8.20
C GLU A 5 19.50 19.67 8.09
N ASP A 6 19.04 18.58 8.75
CA ASP A 6 17.61 18.25 8.92
C ASP A 6 16.83 19.44 9.49
N ASN A 7 16.34 20.32 8.61
CA ASN A 7 15.52 21.45 8.98
C ASN A 7 14.15 20.90 9.38
N ILE A 8 13.87 20.91 10.68
CA ILE A 8 12.64 20.40 11.29
C ILE A 8 11.41 20.98 10.60
N LEU A 9 11.42 22.27 10.26
CA LEU A 9 10.33 22.94 9.56
C LEU A 9 10.13 22.38 8.15
N GLN A 10 11.22 22.17 7.40
CA GLN A 10 11.16 21.57 6.07
C GLN A 10 10.63 20.14 6.11
N ASN A 11 11.09 19.33 7.07
CA ASN A 11 10.60 17.97 7.27
C ASN A 11 9.09 17.95 7.58
N LEU A 12 8.62 18.84 8.46
CA LEU A 12 7.19 18.96 8.80
C LEU A 12 6.34 19.42 7.62
N LEU A 13 6.83 20.39 6.83
CA LEU A 13 6.13 20.87 5.63
C LEU A 13 6.01 19.75 4.59
N VAL A 14 7.10 19.04 4.33
CA VAL A 14 7.11 17.88 3.42
C VAL A 14 6.13 16.82 3.90
N GLU A 15 6.11 16.48 5.19
CA GLU A 15 5.18 15.50 5.74
C GLU A 15 3.72 15.91 5.57
N LYS A 16 3.39 17.19 5.79
CA LYS A 16 2.03 17.69 5.57
C LYS A 16 1.64 17.68 4.09
N VAL A 17 2.50 18.20 3.22
CA VAL A 17 2.23 18.24 1.78
C VAL A 17 2.15 16.84 1.18
N ALA A 18 2.95 15.88 1.67
CA ALA A 18 2.91 14.48 1.25
C ALA A 18 1.56 13.78 1.50
N THR A 19 0.73 14.31 2.40
CA THR A 19 -0.62 13.79 2.66
C THR A 19 -1.69 14.34 1.71
N ILE A 20 -1.35 15.36 0.90
CA ILE A 20 -2.25 15.97 -0.07
C ILE A 20 -2.02 15.28 -1.44
N PRO A 21 -3.04 14.70 -2.07
CA PRO A 21 -2.89 14.13 -3.41
C PRO A 21 -2.46 15.19 -4.43
N LEU A 22 -1.43 14.94 -5.23
CA LEU A 22 -0.91 15.91 -6.21
C LEU A 22 -1.97 16.33 -7.23
N ASN A 23 -2.92 15.45 -7.57
CA ASN A 23 -4.03 15.76 -8.48
C ASN A 23 -4.95 16.88 -7.97
N THR A 24 -4.94 17.21 -6.68
CA THR A 24 -5.71 18.34 -6.13
C THR A 24 -4.93 19.67 -6.14
N ILE A 25 -3.65 19.64 -6.50
CA ILE A 25 -2.79 20.82 -6.54
C ILE A 25 -2.79 21.36 -7.96
N GLU A 26 -3.08 22.65 -8.14
CA GLU A 26 -2.99 23.29 -9.46
C GLU A 26 -1.51 23.33 -9.93
N PHE A 27 -1.28 23.17 -11.23
CA PHE A 27 0.07 23.06 -11.81
C PHE A 27 0.92 24.34 -11.74
N ASP A 28 0.36 25.46 -11.32
CA ASP A 28 1.05 26.74 -11.09
C ASP A 28 1.45 26.95 -9.62
N ARG A 29 1.00 26.08 -8.70
CA ARG A 29 1.25 26.19 -7.26
C ARG A 29 2.54 25.49 -6.82
N LEU A 30 3.05 24.56 -7.61
CA LEU A 30 4.25 23.79 -7.30
C LEU A 30 5.26 23.88 -8.46
N SER A 31 6.45 24.40 -8.18
CA SER A 31 7.54 24.44 -9.17
C SER A 31 8.20 23.05 -9.32
N ILE A 32 8.92 22.83 -10.42
CA ILE A 32 9.70 21.59 -10.63
C ILE A 32 10.69 21.37 -9.47
N ALA A 33 11.41 22.42 -9.05
CA ALA A 33 12.33 22.33 -7.92
C ALA A 33 11.60 22.02 -6.59
N GLY A 34 10.40 22.60 -6.39
CA GLY A 34 9.56 22.30 -5.23
C GLY A 34 9.08 20.86 -5.20
N LEU A 35 8.62 20.34 -6.35
CA LEU A 35 8.23 18.95 -6.51
C LEU A 35 9.42 18.00 -6.32
N GLN A 36 10.57 18.32 -6.91
CA GLN A 36 11.80 17.52 -6.75
C GLN A 36 12.21 17.45 -5.27
N CYS A 37 12.14 18.57 -4.55
CA CYS A 37 12.38 18.62 -3.11
C CYS A 37 11.41 17.66 -2.38
N LEU A 38 10.10 17.81 -2.60
CA LEU A 38 9.07 16.96 -2.00
C LEU A 38 9.32 15.46 -2.26
N LEU A 39 9.55 15.09 -3.52
CA LEU A 39 9.77 13.69 -3.92
C LEU A 39 11.09 13.13 -3.37
N SER A 40 12.14 13.94 -3.24
CA SER A 40 13.41 13.49 -2.70
C SER A 40 13.31 13.03 -1.24
N PHE A 41 12.43 13.65 -0.45
CA PHE A 41 12.20 13.26 0.94
C PHE A 41 11.31 12.02 1.06
N THR A 42 10.31 11.86 0.20
CA THR A 42 9.40 10.71 0.25
C THR A 42 10.03 9.46 -0.37
N HIS A 43 10.84 9.61 -1.42
CA HIS A 43 11.60 8.52 -2.04
C HIS A 43 12.65 7.93 -1.10
N LYS A 44 13.47 8.79 -0.45
CA LYS A 44 14.62 8.32 0.34
C LYS A 44 14.27 7.83 1.74
N LYS A 45 13.20 8.35 2.35
CA LYS A 45 12.85 8.06 3.76
C LYS A 45 11.69 7.05 3.90
N ALA A 46 11.31 6.34 2.83
CA ALA A 46 10.18 5.39 2.81
C ALA A 46 8.87 5.94 3.43
N LYS A 47 8.66 7.26 3.31
CA LYS A 47 7.49 7.93 3.88
C LYS A 47 6.29 7.76 2.95
N SER A 48 5.11 7.56 3.55
CA SER A 48 3.85 7.48 2.82
C SER A 48 3.61 8.74 1.99
N PHE A 49 3.27 8.58 0.72
CA PHE A 49 2.91 9.69 -0.17
C PHE A 49 1.50 9.49 -0.71
N ALA A 50 0.55 10.37 -0.40
CA ALA A 50 -0.87 10.18 -0.73
C ALA A 50 -1.18 9.95 -2.22
N THR A 51 -0.21 10.23 -3.10
CA THR A 51 -0.33 10.09 -4.55
C THR A 51 0.33 8.79 -5.03
N PRO A 52 -0.39 7.90 -5.75
CA PRO A 52 0.21 6.72 -6.39
C PRO A 52 1.25 7.08 -7.44
N GLU A 53 2.21 6.19 -7.72
CA GLU A 53 3.35 6.47 -8.61
C GLU A 53 2.95 6.94 -10.02
N TYR A 54 1.90 6.37 -10.60
CA TYR A 54 1.39 6.85 -11.90
C TYR A 54 0.96 8.31 -11.83
N GLU A 55 0.28 8.72 -10.76
CA GLU A 55 -0.21 10.08 -10.62
C GLU A 55 0.93 11.05 -10.28
N VAL A 56 2.01 10.57 -9.64
CA VAL A 56 3.27 11.32 -9.50
C VAL A 56 3.91 11.57 -10.86
N PHE A 57 4.02 10.53 -11.69
CA PHE A 57 4.52 10.65 -13.06
C PHE A 57 3.65 11.61 -13.88
N ARG A 58 2.33 11.42 -13.87
CA ARG A 58 1.36 12.26 -14.55
C ARG A 58 1.55 13.74 -14.19
N TYR A 59 1.57 14.03 -12.89
CA TYR A 59 1.73 15.40 -12.42
C TYR A 59 3.07 16.00 -12.87
N SER A 60 4.15 15.23 -12.74
CA SER A 60 5.51 15.62 -13.13
C SER A 60 5.60 15.95 -14.62
N ALA A 61 5.06 15.07 -15.47
CA ALA A 61 5.11 15.23 -16.93
C ALA A 61 4.29 16.46 -17.39
N ILE A 62 3.08 16.64 -16.84
CA ILE A 62 2.23 17.79 -17.17
C ILE A 62 2.87 19.10 -16.69
N LEU A 63 3.47 19.10 -15.50
CA LEU A 63 4.18 20.26 -14.97
C LEU A 63 5.38 20.63 -15.85
N ALA A 64 6.18 19.65 -16.27
CA ALA A 64 7.30 19.84 -17.20
C ALA A 64 6.83 20.43 -18.54
N ALA A 65 5.76 19.88 -19.12
CA ALA A 65 5.21 20.42 -20.37
C ALA A 65 4.67 21.85 -20.24
N LYS A 66 4.08 22.20 -19.08
CA LYS A 66 3.63 23.57 -18.79
C LYS A 66 4.77 24.58 -18.82
N GLN A 67 5.96 24.20 -18.34
CA GLN A 67 7.15 25.06 -18.42
C GLN A 67 7.66 25.25 -19.84
N VAL A 68 7.39 24.29 -20.73
CA VAL A 68 7.80 24.35 -22.14
C VAL A 68 6.83 25.17 -22.97
N SER A 69 5.53 24.83 -22.98
CA SER A 69 4.52 25.57 -23.73
C SER A 69 3.08 25.20 -23.33
N ASN A 70 2.14 26.09 -23.63
CA ASN A 70 0.70 25.82 -23.45
C ASN A 70 0.19 24.66 -24.31
N ASP A 71 0.77 24.46 -25.50
CA ASP A 71 0.36 23.38 -26.40
C ASP A 71 0.83 22.04 -25.86
N ALA A 72 2.09 21.92 -25.45
CA ALA A 72 2.61 20.72 -24.79
C ALA A 72 1.80 20.38 -23.52
N PHE A 73 1.44 21.38 -22.72
CA PHE A 73 0.59 21.22 -21.54
C PHE A 73 -0.78 20.61 -21.88
N LYS A 74 -1.46 21.15 -22.90
CA LYS A 74 -2.76 20.65 -23.35
C LYS A 74 -2.66 19.23 -23.89
N THR A 75 -1.64 18.94 -24.70
CA THR A 75 -1.40 17.60 -25.25
C THR A 75 -1.19 16.59 -24.13
N LEU A 76 -0.30 16.85 -23.17
CA LEU A 76 -0.08 15.90 -22.08
C LEU A 76 -1.27 15.77 -21.13
N MET A 77 -2.06 16.81 -20.91
CA MET A 77 -3.31 16.71 -20.14
C MET A 77 -4.31 15.73 -20.77
N LYS A 78 -4.34 15.62 -22.11
CA LYS A 78 -5.17 14.63 -22.83
C LYS A 78 -4.54 13.24 -22.82
N CYS A 79 -3.23 13.16 -23.08
CA CYS A 79 -2.52 11.88 -23.19
C CYS A 79 -2.33 11.18 -21.84
N LEU A 80 -2.39 11.92 -20.73
CA LEU A 80 -2.22 11.40 -19.38
C LEU A 80 -3.52 11.55 -18.56
N PRO A 81 -4.49 10.62 -18.70
CA PRO A 81 -5.71 10.62 -17.88
C PRO A 81 -5.41 10.35 -16.41
N THR A 82 -6.32 10.73 -15.50
CA THR A 82 -6.24 10.33 -14.08
C THR A 82 -6.51 8.82 -13.91
N LEU A 83 -6.16 8.24 -12.75
CA LEU A 83 -6.49 6.84 -12.49
C LEU A 83 -8.01 6.58 -12.50
N GLU A 84 -8.80 7.56 -12.06
CA GLU A 84 -10.25 7.49 -12.10
C GLU A 84 -10.77 7.44 -13.55
N GLN A 85 -10.20 8.26 -14.43
CA GLN A 85 -10.51 8.26 -15.86
C GLN A 85 -10.13 6.94 -16.55
N ILE A 86 -8.98 6.36 -16.19
CA ILE A 86 -8.54 5.05 -16.72
C ILE A 86 -9.50 3.93 -16.31
N LYS A 87 -9.98 3.94 -15.05
CA LYS A 87 -10.97 2.95 -14.57
C LYS A 87 -12.27 3.00 -15.37
N ASN A 88 -12.66 4.19 -15.82
CA ASN A 88 -13.86 4.41 -16.63
C ASN A 88 -13.63 4.14 -18.14
N SER A 89 -12.52 3.47 -18.51
CA SER A 89 -12.21 2.98 -19.86
C SER A 89 -12.12 4.07 -20.95
N ILE A 90 -11.61 5.25 -20.61
CA ILE A 90 -11.33 6.30 -21.61
C ILE A 90 -10.17 5.84 -22.50
N GLN A 91 -10.35 5.89 -23.83
CA GLN A 91 -9.26 5.68 -24.78
C GLN A 91 -8.30 6.87 -24.73
N VAL A 92 -7.01 6.59 -24.59
CA VAL A 92 -5.96 7.61 -24.62
C VAL A 92 -5.75 8.05 -26.07
N GLU A 93 -5.89 9.36 -26.32
CA GLU A 93 -5.51 9.96 -27.59
C GLU A 93 -3.98 10.02 -27.67
N ASN A 94 -3.38 9.32 -28.64
CA ASN A 94 -1.96 9.42 -28.93
C ASN A 94 -1.72 10.62 -29.86
N GLU A 95 -1.73 11.83 -29.29
CA GLU A 95 -1.35 13.05 -29.99
C GLU A 95 0.18 13.29 -29.89
N PRO A 96 0.84 13.79 -30.96
CA PRO A 96 2.26 14.11 -30.91
C PRO A 96 2.52 15.27 -29.94
N ILE A 97 3.54 15.12 -29.09
CA ILE A 97 3.92 16.14 -28.10
C ILE A 97 4.76 17.24 -28.76
N THR A 98 4.25 18.47 -28.75
CA THR A 98 5.01 19.66 -29.16
C THR A 98 6.26 19.83 -28.28
N ASP A 99 7.40 20.16 -28.89
CA ASP A 99 8.66 20.37 -28.18
C ASP A 99 9.09 19.19 -27.28
N HIS A 100 8.79 17.96 -27.70
CA HIS A 100 9.08 16.70 -27.01
C HIS A 100 10.46 16.64 -26.32
N CYS A 101 11.52 17.04 -27.02
CA CYS A 101 12.88 17.01 -26.46
C CYS A 101 13.06 18.00 -25.29
N LYS A 102 12.37 19.15 -25.30
CA LYS A 102 12.40 20.11 -24.18
C LYS A 102 11.61 19.57 -22.99
N VAL A 103 10.44 18.98 -23.24
CA VAL A 103 9.63 18.33 -22.17
C VAL A 103 10.44 17.25 -21.47
N THR A 104 11.14 16.42 -22.24
CA THR A 104 12.01 15.36 -21.70
C THR A 104 13.12 15.93 -20.80
N LYS A 105 13.77 17.04 -21.20
CA LYS A 105 14.80 17.71 -20.40
C LYS A 105 14.27 18.31 -19.10
N GLU A 106 13.10 18.94 -19.15
CA GLU A 106 12.46 19.51 -17.95
C GLU A 106 11.98 18.42 -16.97
N LEU A 107 11.61 17.25 -17.50
CA LEU A 107 11.14 16.11 -16.70
C LEU A 107 12.29 15.30 -16.07
N GLU A 108 13.46 15.24 -16.73
CA GLU A 108 14.66 14.50 -16.32
C GLU A 108 14.97 14.55 -14.80
N PRO A 109 15.01 15.72 -14.13
CA PRO A 109 15.34 15.80 -12.70
C PRO A 109 14.34 15.11 -11.75
N LEU A 110 13.15 14.75 -12.23
CA LEU A 110 12.09 14.11 -11.44
C LEU A 110 12.03 12.59 -11.63
N ILE A 111 12.54 12.07 -12.74
CA ILE A 111 12.42 10.65 -13.13
C ILE A 111 13.02 9.71 -12.09
N ASP A 112 14.18 10.06 -11.54
CA ASP A 112 14.87 9.26 -10.51
C ASP A 112 14.08 9.13 -9.20
N PHE A 113 13.03 9.93 -9.02
CA PHE A 113 12.17 9.88 -7.85
C PHE A 113 10.82 9.20 -8.10
N ILE A 114 10.60 8.60 -9.27
CA ILE A 114 9.38 7.87 -9.62
C ILE A 114 9.71 6.38 -9.73
N ASP A 115 8.97 5.56 -8.98
CA ASP A 115 9.16 4.11 -8.99
C ASP A 115 8.23 3.48 -10.05
N PHE A 116 8.72 3.42 -11.28
CA PHE A 116 7.99 2.83 -12.41
C PHE A 116 7.63 1.35 -12.19
N ASN A 117 8.31 0.64 -11.27
CA ASN A 117 7.96 -0.74 -10.94
C ASN A 117 6.57 -0.86 -10.29
N GLN A 118 6.12 0.19 -9.58
CA GLN A 118 4.82 0.25 -8.90
C GLN A 118 3.67 0.69 -9.84
N ILE A 119 3.98 1.13 -11.06
CA ILE A 119 2.94 1.50 -12.04
C ILE A 119 2.44 0.24 -12.71
N LYS A 120 1.12 0.05 -12.87
CA LYS A 120 0.55 -1.15 -13.53
C LYS A 120 1.16 -1.39 -14.91
N GLY A 121 1.38 -2.67 -15.25
CA GLY A 121 1.99 -3.06 -16.52
C GLY A 121 1.24 -2.46 -17.73
N LYS A 122 -0.09 -2.57 -17.71
CA LYS A 122 -0.95 -2.00 -18.76
C LYS A 122 -0.84 -0.48 -18.90
N ILE A 123 -0.63 0.26 -17.80
CA ILE A 123 -0.43 1.71 -17.85
C ILE A 123 0.93 2.04 -18.49
N LEU A 124 1.96 1.26 -18.17
CA LEU A 124 3.28 1.41 -18.80
C LEU A 124 3.18 1.22 -20.32
N THR A 125 2.56 0.13 -20.78
CA THR A 125 2.49 -0.23 -22.22
C THR A 125 1.57 0.70 -23.01
N ASP A 126 0.40 1.03 -22.47
CA ASP A 126 -0.67 1.67 -23.24
C ASP A 126 -0.59 3.20 -23.15
N ILE A 127 0.09 3.74 -22.12
CA ILE A 127 0.09 5.18 -21.82
C ILE A 127 1.49 5.75 -21.74
N ILE A 128 2.39 5.18 -20.93
CA ILE A 128 3.68 5.83 -20.63
C ILE A 128 4.70 5.62 -21.75
N GLU A 129 4.91 4.38 -22.18
CA GLU A 129 5.88 4.03 -23.21
C GLU A 129 5.63 4.74 -24.54
N PRO A 130 4.39 4.84 -25.07
CA PRO A 130 4.11 5.51 -26.34
C PRO A 130 4.46 7.00 -26.37
N LEU A 131 4.52 7.68 -25.22
CA LEU A 131 4.87 9.10 -25.15
C LEU A 131 6.34 9.36 -25.48
N GLY A 132 7.21 8.36 -25.28
CA GLY A 132 8.65 8.48 -25.53
C GLY A 132 9.37 9.54 -24.70
N ILE A 133 8.75 10.07 -23.63
CA ILE A 133 9.33 11.09 -22.73
C ILE A 133 10.13 10.48 -21.57
N ILE A 134 10.12 9.15 -21.45
CA ILE A 134 10.86 8.39 -20.44
C ILE A 134 12.02 7.64 -21.10
N PRO A 135 13.22 7.59 -20.49
CA PRO A 135 14.30 6.76 -21.00
C PRO A 135 13.88 5.29 -21.16
N ALA A 136 14.14 4.71 -22.34
CA ALA A 136 13.75 3.34 -22.66
C ALA A 136 14.30 2.31 -21.64
N LYS A 137 15.49 2.58 -21.07
CA LYS A 137 16.08 1.74 -20.01
C LYS A 137 15.19 1.67 -18.77
N THR A 138 14.61 2.78 -18.33
CA THR A 138 13.74 2.84 -17.15
C THR A 138 12.48 1.99 -17.34
N ILE A 139 11.83 2.09 -18.50
CA ILE A 139 10.67 1.27 -18.85
C ILE A 139 11.05 -0.21 -18.95
N LEU A 140 12.16 -0.53 -19.61
CA LEU A 140 12.64 -1.90 -19.77
C LEU A 140 12.97 -2.56 -18.42
N ASP A 141 13.60 -1.82 -17.50
CA ASP A 141 13.89 -2.32 -16.17
C ASP A 141 12.60 -2.55 -15.37
N ALA A 142 11.58 -1.69 -15.52
CA ALA A 142 10.26 -1.92 -14.94
C ALA A 142 9.58 -3.19 -15.48
N TYR A 143 9.62 -3.41 -16.79
CA TYR A 143 9.11 -4.66 -17.38
C TYR A 143 9.86 -5.90 -16.89
N ARG A 144 11.20 -5.84 -16.79
CA ARG A 144 12.00 -6.95 -16.26
C ARG A 144 11.67 -7.26 -14.81
N GLN A 145 11.45 -6.24 -13.98
CA GLN A 145 11.06 -6.45 -12.59
C GLN A 145 9.68 -7.10 -12.51
N LYS A 146 8.71 -6.62 -13.28
CA LYS A 146 7.37 -7.22 -13.36
C LYS A 146 7.36 -8.65 -13.94
N ALA A 147 8.29 -8.99 -14.81
CA ALA A 147 8.42 -10.35 -15.30
C ALA A 147 9.04 -11.29 -14.25
N ARG A 148 9.83 -10.75 -13.31
CA ARG A 148 10.48 -11.51 -12.23
C ARG A 148 9.60 -11.67 -11.00
N SER A 149 8.86 -10.64 -10.61
CA SER A 149 7.85 -10.73 -9.57
C SER A 149 6.58 -11.29 -10.20
N HIS A 150 6.02 -12.38 -9.68
CA HIS A 150 4.72 -12.87 -10.16
C HIS A 150 3.63 -11.80 -9.90
N ASN A 151 3.42 -10.92 -10.89
CA ASN A 151 2.40 -9.87 -11.04
C ASN A 151 1.81 -9.24 -9.77
N THR A 152 2.33 -8.08 -9.36
CA THR A 152 1.62 -7.12 -8.50
C THR A 152 1.13 -5.94 -9.35
N ASP A 153 -0.10 -6.01 -9.88
CA ASP A 153 -0.77 -4.93 -10.61
C ASP A 153 -1.61 -4.03 -9.68
N PHE A 154 -1.08 -3.73 -8.49
CA PHE A 154 -1.65 -2.70 -7.63
C PHE A 154 -0.95 -1.37 -7.89
N ASN A 155 -1.75 -0.29 -7.98
CA ASN A 155 -1.21 1.07 -7.88
C ASN A 155 -0.91 1.31 -6.39
N GLU A 156 0.19 0.75 -5.90
CA GLU A 156 0.59 0.96 -4.51
C GLU A 156 1.02 2.43 -4.33
N ILE A 157 0.47 3.07 -3.32
CA ILE A 157 0.98 4.34 -2.81
C ILE A 157 2.37 4.05 -2.22
N ARG A 158 3.41 4.77 -2.67
CA ARG A 158 4.76 4.66 -2.10
C ARG A 158 4.69 4.89 -0.60
N GLY A 159 5.38 4.03 0.14
CA GLY A 159 5.47 4.13 1.59
C GLY A 159 4.15 3.88 2.31
N THR A 160 3.21 3.13 1.69
CA THR A 160 2.04 2.62 2.43
C THR A 160 2.55 1.69 3.54
N GLN A 161 2.81 2.27 4.70
CA GLN A 161 2.98 1.53 5.94
C GLN A 161 1.66 0.82 6.21
N PHE A 162 1.70 -0.50 6.20
CA PHE A 162 0.53 -1.28 6.53
C PHE A 162 0.30 -1.22 8.05
N TRP A 163 1.35 -1.42 8.84
CA TRP A 163 1.31 -1.33 10.30
C TRP A 163 1.35 0.12 10.82
N ASP A 164 0.58 0.39 11.87
CA ASP A 164 0.50 1.69 12.56
C ASP A 164 1.48 1.73 13.74
N GLU A 165 2.57 2.49 13.60
CA GLU A 165 3.58 2.67 14.66
C GLU A 165 3.01 3.21 15.97
N LEU A 166 1.93 4.00 15.92
CA LEU A 166 1.28 4.55 17.12
C LEU A 166 0.34 3.54 17.80
N ALA A 167 -0.07 2.50 17.09
CA ALA A 167 -0.92 1.41 17.58
C ALA A 167 -0.15 0.08 17.51
N CYS A 168 1.08 0.11 18.04
CA CYS A 168 2.02 -1.00 18.08
C CYS A 168 2.53 -1.17 19.51
N GLY A 169 2.56 -2.41 20.00
CA GLY A 169 3.14 -2.72 21.30
C GLY A 169 4.62 -2.32 21.37
N SER A 170 5.06 -1.88 22.55
CA SER A 170 6.40 -1.32 22.78
C SER A 170 7.56 -2.30 22.56
N LYS A 171 7.27 -3.60 22.51
CA LYS A 171 8.24 -4.69 22.26
C LYS A 171 8.13 -5.26 20.84
N LEU A 172 7.38 -4.59 19.96
CA LEU A 172 7.28 -4.94 18.56
C LEU A 172 8.02 -3.90 17.72
N PHE A 173 8.71 -4.37 16.68
CA PHE A 173 9.40 -3.54 15.71
C PHE A 173 8.71 -3.65 14.37
N ILE A 174 8.41 -2.51 13.78
CA ILE A 174 7.89 -2.44 12.42
C ILE A 174 9.10 -2.27 11.48
N GLU A 175 9.21 -3.19 10.52
CA GLU A 175 10.32 -3.31 9.60
C GLU A 175 9.84 -3.25 8.15
N GLU A 176 10.79 -3.23 7.20
CA GLU A 176 10.52 -3.33 5.76
C GLU A 176 9.43 -2.38 5.27
N ASN A 177 9.60 -1.09 5.57
CA ASN A 177 8.68 -0.02 5.16
C ASN A 177 7.25 -0.19 5.68
N GLY A 178 7.08 -0.75 6.87
CA GLY A 178 5.76 -0.91 7.47
C GLY A 178 5.00 -2.17 7.06
N LYS A 179 5.64 -3.08 6.31
CA LYS A 179 5.03 -4.34 5.86
C LYS A 179 5.25 -5.49 6.84
N VAL A 180 6.30 -5.44 7.66
CA VAL A 180 6.65 -6.51 8.60
C VAL A 180 6.59 -6.01 10.03
N VAL A 181 6.11 -6.88 10.93
CA VAL A 181 6.23 -6.69 12.38
C VAL A 181 7.00 -7.87 12.96
N SER A 182 7.93 -7.60 13.88
CA SER A 182 8.71 -8.62 14.59
C SER A 182 8.76 -8.33 16.09
N ALA A 183 8.74 -9.38 16.91
CA ALA A 183 8.85 -9.26 18.36
C ALA A 183 10.31 -9.21 18.84
N SER A 184 10.60 -8.34 19.82
CA SER A 184 11.91 -8.29 20.49
C SER A 184 12.20 -9.57 21.29
N ASN A 185 13.47 -9.87 21.54
CA ASN A 185 13.87 -11.08 22.27
C ASN A 185 13.30 -11.17 23.70
N ASP A 186 12.98 -10.04 24.32
CA ASP A 186 12.38 -9.93 25.66
C ASP A 186 10.84 -9.84 25.64
N CYS A 187 10.21 -10.00 24.47
CA CYS A 187 8.76 -10.04 24.29
C CYS A 187 8.22 -11.44 24.64
N HIS A 188 8.04 -11.72 25.93
CA HIS A 188 7.55 -13.03 26.41
C HIS A 188 6.02 -13.15 26.45
N THR A 189 5.31 -12.01 26.40
CA THR A 189 3.86 -11.93 26.34
C THR A 189 3.44 -11.41 24.97
N HIS A 190 2.24 -11.78 24.53
CA HIS A 190 1.72 -11.29 23.25
C HIS A 190 1.55 -9.79 23.30
N GLN A 191 1.99 -9.13 22.24
CA GLN A 191 1.74 -7.73 22.00
C GLN A 191 0.97 -7.55 20.70
N GLY A 192 0.01 -6.64 20.71
CA GLY A 192 -0.78 -6.28 19.54
C GLY A 192 -0.05 -5.28 18.62
N VAL A 193 -0.34 -5.36 17.33
CA VAL A 193 -0.13 -4.30 16.35
C VAL A 193 -1.36 -4.20 15.45
N ARG A 194 -1.75 -2.97 15.14
CA ARG A 194 -2.89 -2.67 14.27
C ARG A 194 -2.39 -2.07 12.96
N ALA A 195 -3.08 -2.33 11.86
CA ALA A 195 -2.82 -1.65 10.62
C ALA A 195 -3.32 -0.19 10.63
N LYS A 196 -2.71 0.67 9.81
CA LYS A 196 -3.10 2.08 9.65
C LYS A 196 -4.41 2.23 8.86
N ILE A 197 -4.76 1.20 8.08
CA ILE A 197 -5.93 1.19 7.20
C ILE A 197 -7.20 0.94 8.01
N LEU A 198 -8.07 1.95 8.05
CA LEU A 198 -9.43 1.85 8.57
C LEU A 198 -10.37 1.35 7.48
N ILE A 199 -11.12 0.29 7.77
CA ILE A 199 -12.20 -0.25 6.92
C ILE A 199 -13.53 0.23 7.51
N ASP A 200 -14.18 1.19 6.86
CA ASP A 200 -15.45 1.79 7.32
C ASP A 200 -16.55 1.86 6.26
N SER A 201 -16.31 1.25 5.09
CA SER A 201 -17.25 1.21 3.98
C SER A 201 -17.84 -0.19 3.76
N LYS A 202 -18.96 -0.25 3.04
CA LYS A 202 -19.55 -1.51 2.56
C LYS A 202 -18.66 -2.11 1.46
N GLY A 203 -18.60 -3.44 1.40
CA GLY A 203 -17.76 -4.14 0.43
C GLY A 203 -17.17 -5.43 1.01
N ILE A 204 -16.38 -6.11 0.19
CA ILE A 204 -15.58 -7.26 0.58
C ILE A 204 -14.12 -6.82 0.56
N PHE A 205 -13.41 -7.08 1.66
CA PHE A 205 -12.02 -6.69 1.85
C PHE A 205 -11.19 -7.92 2.13
N GLU A 206 -10.04 -8.03 1.46
CA GLU A 206 -9.16 -9.18 1.56
C GLU A 206 -7.70 -8.72 1.70
N TRP A 207 -6.98 -9.31 2.64
CA TRP A 207 -5.54 -9.12 2.83
C TRP A 207 -4.90 -10.41 3.35
N ASP A 208 -3.59 -10.53 3.15
CA ASP A 208 -2.82 -11.68 3.58
C ASP A 208 -1.91 -11.34 4.74
N PHE A 209 -1.81 -12.27 5.68
CA PHE A 209 -0.73 -12.40 6.64
C PHE A 209 0.20 -13.53 6.20
N ILE A 210 1.50 -13.28 6.21
CA ILE A 210 2.53 -14.31 6.03
C ILE A 210 3.26 -14.47 7.36
N ILE A 211 3.17 -15.67 7.93
CA ILE A 211 3.84 -16.03 9.17
C ILE A 211 5.29 -16.38 8.84
N GLU A 212 6.16 -15.39 8.72
CA GLU A 212 7.56 -15.64 8.35
C GLU A 212 8.32 -16.36 9.45
N LYS A 213 7.95 -16.12 10.71
CA LYS A 213 8.36 -16.89 11.85
C LYS A 213 7.22 -16.96 12.85
N ALA A 214 6.79 -18.16 13.19
CA ALA A 214 5.71 -18.40 14.14
C ALA A 214 6.22 -18.25 15.58
N CYS A 215 5.32 -17.82 16.45
CA CYS A 215 5.47 -17.92 17.89
C CYS A 215 4.39 -18.83 18.48
N LYS A 216 4.61 -19.31 19.70
CA LYS A 216 3.75 -20.33 20.33
C LYS A 216 2.28 -19.94 20.32
N TRP A 217 1.99 -18.68 20.66
CA TRP A 217 0.65 -18.13 20.51
C TRP A 217 0.73 -16.87 19.66
N PHE A 218 -0.07 -16.82 18.62
CA PHE A 218 -0.30 -15.60 17.87
C PHE A 218 -1.75 -15.51 17.45
N TRP A 219 -2.15 -14.30 17.10
CA TRP A 219 -3.50 -14.01 16.62
C TRP A 219 -3.43 -13.10 15.41
N VAL A 220 -4.23 -13.36 14.39
CA VAL A 220 -4.37 -12.48 13.22
C VAL A 220 -5.84 -12.31 12.84
N GLY A 221 -6.26 -11.11 12.46
CA GLY A 221 -7.65 -10.87 12.09
C GLY A 221 -8.03 -9.39 12.04
N VAL A 222 -9.17 -9.04 12.66
CA VAL A 222 -9.71 -7.67 12.70
C VAL A 222 -10.06 -7.22 14.11
N CYS A 223 -9.90 -5.92 14.38
CA CYS A 223 -10.36 -5.27 15.61
C CYS A 223 -11.19 -4.01 15.31
N ALA A 224 -12.05 -3.63 16.25
CA ALA A 224 -12.81 -2.38 16.20
C ALA A 224 -11.98 -1.18 16.73
N PRO A 225 -12.33 0.06 16.36
CA PRO A 225 -11.78 1.25 17.02
C PRO A 225 -11.98 1.21 18.53
N GLY A 226 -10.95 1.52 19.32
CA GLY A 226 -10.99 1.53 20.78
C GLY A 226 -10.95 0.13 21.43
N SER A 227 -11.00 -0.92 20.62
CA SER A 227 -10.89 -2.31 21.05
C SER A 227 -9.47 -2.84 20.79
N PHE A 228 -8.46 -2.00 20.94
CA PHE A 228 -7.06 -2.42 20.80
C PHE A 228 -6.40 -2.23 22.15
N ASN A 229 -6.08 -3.33 22.83
CA ASN A 229 -5.25 -3.30 24.02
C ASN A 229 -4.01 -4.13 23.73
N ASN A 230 -2.85 -3.61 24.11
CA ASN A 230 -1.57 -4.20 23.73
C ASN A 230 -1.41 -5.63 24.27
N ASP A 231 -2.12 -5.99 25.35
CA ASP A 231 -1.88 -7.22 26.11
C ASP A 231 -2.88 -8.37 25.82
N GLU A 232 -3.99 -8.12 25.10
CA GLU A 232 -5.01 -9.15 24.82
C GLU A 232 -5.55 -9.06 23.39
N PRO A 233 -5.98 -10.19 22.77
CA PRO A 233 -6.63 -10.16 21.47
C PRO A 233 -8.04 -9.59 21.64
N ILE A 234 -8.19 -8.28 21.44
CA ILE A 234 -9.50 -7.65 21.42
C ILE A 234 -9.96 -7.58 19.96
N GLY A 235 -10.74 -8.57 19.53
CA GLY A 235 -11.29 -8.61 18.17
C GLY A 235 -11.77 -9.98 17.72
N TRP A 236 -11.81 -10.14 16.40
CA TRP A 236 -12.14 -11.36 15.68
C TRP A 236 -10.87 -11.88 15.02
N ALA A 237 -10.30 -12.96 15.54
CA ALA A 237 -8.96 -13.39 15.15
C ALA A 237 -8.80 -14.91 15.10
N LEU A 238 -7.89 -15.35 14.23
CA LEU A 238 -7.43 -16.72 14.11
C LEU A 238 -6.14 -16.91 14.89
N SER A 239 -6.05 -17.99 15.66
CA SER A 239 -4.90 -18.33 16.50
C SER A 239 -3.88 -19.23 15.80
N SER A 240 -2.66 -19.29 16.32
CA SER A 240 -1.63 -20.26 15.93
C SER A 240 -2.05 -21.72 16.07
N GLU A 241 -2.97 -22.02 16.99
CA GLU A 241 -3.50 -23.37 17.20
C GLU A 241 -4.72 -23.66 16.30
N GLY A 242 -5.05 -22.73 15.39
CA GLY A 242 -6.17 -22.86 14.48
C GLY A 242 -7.53 -22.62 15.13
N ARG A 243 -7.54 -21.90 16.26
CA ARG A 243 -8.76 -21.50 16.97
C ARG A 243 -9.25 -20.17 16.46
N TYR A 244 -10.56 -20.02 16.31
CA TYR A 244 -11.16 -18.72 16.04
C TYR A 244 -11.69 -18.10 17.33
N TYR A 245 -11.30 -16.85 17.59
CA TYR A 245 -11.78 -16.06 18.70
C TYR A 245 -12.71 -14.94 18.22
N ASN A 246 -13.83 -14.77 18.93
CA ASN A 246 -14.79 -13.70 18.71
C ASN A 246 -15.25 -13.14 20.08
N SER A 247 -14.61 -12.06 20.52
CA SER A 247 -15.07 -11.22 21.64
C SER A 247 -15.57 -12.00 22.87
N GLY A 248 -14.80 -13.01 23.32
CA GLY A 248 -15.09 -13.84 24.49
C GLY A 248 -15.56 -15.26 24.17
N ASN A 249 -15.85 -15.57 22.91
CA ASN A 249 -16.20 -16.92 22.45
C ASN A 249 -15.05 -17.54 21.64
N TYR A 250 -14.85 -18.85 21.83
CA TYR A 250 -13.83 -19.63 21.14
C TYR A 250 -14.46 -20.74 20.30
N LEU A 251 -13.95 -20.90 19.09
CA LEU A 251 -14.17 -22.07 18.25
C LEU A 251 -12.82 -22.80 18.15
N GLU A 252 -12.70 -23.90 18.90
CA GLU A 252 -11.42 -24.60 19.16
C GLU A 252 -10.86 -25.34 17.93
N ASP A 253 -11.70 -25.77 16.99
CA ASP A 253 -11.29 -26.59 15.84
C ASP A 253 -11.65 -25.92 14.50
N TYR A 254 -11.32 -24.63 14.34
CA TYR A 254 -11.66 -23.91 13.11
C TYR A 254 -10.75 -24.29 11.93
N CYS A 255 -9.44 -24.39 12.15
CA CYS A 255 -8.48 -24.92 11.18
C CYS A 255 -7.33 -25.68 11.87
N PRO A 256 -6.44 -26.38 11.13
CA PRO A 256 -5.22 -26.93 11.70
C PRO A 256 -4.29 -25.85 12.27
N SER A 257 -3.37 -26.27 13.13
CA SER A 257 -2.31 -25.41 13.67
C SER A 257 -1.43 -24.82 12.57
N LEU A 258 -1.00 -23.59 12.79
CA LEU A 258 -0.30 -22.74 11.84
C LEU A 258 1.17 -22.61 12.24
N GLY A 259 2.06 -22.47 11.25
CA GLY A 259 3.51 -22.44 11.47
C GLY A 259 4.24 -21.47 10.55
N ASP A 260 5.56 -21.63 10.49
CA ASP A 260 6.41 -20.84 9.62
C ASP A 260 6.03 -21.04 8.15
N GLY A 261 5.98 -19.94 7.39
CA GLY A 261 5.61 -19.91 5.98
C GLY A 261 4.11 -19.92 5.71
N THR A 262 3.26 -20.13 6.72
CA THR A 262 1.80 -20.15 6.53
C THR A 262 1.30 -18.81 6.00
N ARG A 263 0.47 -18.86 4.95
CA ARG A 263 -0.25 -17.71 4.41
C ARG A 263 -1.71 -17.76 4.84
N ILE A 264 -2.15 -16.70 5.53
CA ILE A 264 -3.49 -16.56 6.05
C ILE A 264 -4.15 -15.38 5.35
N THR A 265 -5.13 -15.63 4.49
CA THR A 265 -5.98 -14.58 3.92
C THR A 265 -7.16 -14.34 4.85
N VAL A 266 -7.39 -13.07 5.21
CA VAL A 266 -8.61 -12.65 5.88
C VAL A 266 -9.62 -12.18 4.84
N HIS A 267 -10.86 -12.65 4.94
CA HIS A 267 -11.98 -12.25 4.09
C HIS A 267 -13.03 -11.54 4.95
N LEU A 268 -13.09 -10.21 4.88
CA LEU A 268 -14.07 -9.42 5.62
C LEU A 268 -15.19 -8.95 4.67
N ASP A 269 -16.41 -9.46 4.85
CA ASP A 269 -17.60 -8.99 4.14
C ASP A 269 -18.35 -7.98 5.02
N MET A 270 -18.20 -6.70 4.70
CA MET A 270 -18.87 -5.60 5.41
C MET A 270 -20.36 -5.45 5.05
N ASN A 271 -20.83 -6.12 3.99
CA ASN A 271 -22.25 -6.15 3.63
C ASN A 271 -23.01 -7.13 4.52
N LYS A 272 -22.46 -8.34 4.66
CA LYS A 272 -23.04 -9.41 5.49
C LYS A 272 -22.60 -9.35 6.94
N LYS A 273 -21.56 -8.56 7.23
CA LYS A 273 -20.87 -8.52 8.53
C LYS A 273 -20.30 -9.89 8.90
N THR A 274 -19.65 -10.53 7.93
CA THR A 274 -18.99 -11.82 8.12
C THR A 274 -17.49 -11.75 7.94
N CYS A 275 -16.75 -12.66 8.57
CA CYS A 275 -15.32 -12.85 8.40
C CYS A 275 -15.08 -14.32 8.08
N ALA A 276 -14.13 -14.61 7.21
CA ALA A 276 -13.64 -15.96 6.96
C ALA A 276 -12.13 -15.91 6.79
N PHE A 277 -11.51 -17.09 6.82
CA PHE A 277 -10.07 -17.20 6.60
C PHE A 277 -9.79 -18.26 5.53
N THR A 278 -8.80 -17.98 4.69
CA THR A 278 -8.16 -19.00 3.85
C THR A 278 -6.76 -19.23 4.37
N VAL A 279 -6.42 -20.47 4.70
CA VAL A 279 -5.08 -20.86 5.15
C VAL A 279 -4.46 -21.75 4.09
N ASP A 280 -3.31 -21.32 3.55
CA ASP A 280 -2.55 -22.03 2.52
C ASP A 280 -3.43 -22.51 1.34
N GLY A 281 -4.38 -21.66 0.94
CA GLY A 281 -5.31 -21.92 -0.17
C GLY A 281 -6.59 -22.70 0.21
N THR A 282 -6.69 -23.22 1.43
CA THR A 282 -7.92 -23.86 1.94
C THR A 282 -8.82 -22.81 2.58
N ARG A 283 -9.99 -22.57 1.98
CA ARG A 283 -10.99 -21.63 2.53
C ARG A 283 -11.81 -22.31 3.63
N TYR A 284 -11.85 -21.69 4.79
CA TYR A 284 -12.61 -22.16 5.95
C TYR A 284 -13.99 -21.46 6.03
N PRO A 285 -14.95 -22.04 6.76
CA PRO A 285 -16.31 -21.52 6.85
C PRO A 285 -16.37 -20.07 7.33
N GLU A 286 -17.40 -19.33 6.93
CA GLU A 286 -17.62 -17.99 7.46
C GLU A 286 -17.83 -18.06 8.98
N VAL A 287 -16.91 -17.42 9.70
CA VAL A 287 -16.92 -17.24 11.14
C VAL A 287 -17.37 -15.81 11.43
N LEU A 288 -18.69 -15.68 11.45
CA LEU A 288 -19.43 -14.59 12.08
C LEU A 288 -20.92 -14.91 11.95
N ASN A 289 -21.51 -15.41 13.03
CA ASN A 289 -22.95 -15.38 13.20
C ASN A 289 -23.26 -14.99 14.66
N CYS A 290 -24.13 -13.99 14.80
CA CYS A 290 -24.99 -13.62 15.93
C CYS A 290 -24.85 -12.18 16.49
N ASN A 291 -26.00 -11.48 16.35
CA ASN A 291 -26.52 -10.29 17.05
C ASN A 291 -25.95 -8.91 16.70
N ASN A 292 -26.56 -8.26 15.70
CA ASN A 292 -26.88 -6.83 15.46
C ASN A 292 -25.93 -5.67 15.87
N ASN A 293 -24.78 -5.93 16.50
CA ASN A 293 -23.92 -4.92 17.10
C ASN A 293 -22.47 -5.04 16.61
N LEU A 294 -22.24 -5.55 15.39
CA LEU A 294 -20.90 -5.48 14.82
C LEU A 294 -20.53 -4.01 14.59
N PRO A 295 -19.32 -3.59 14.96
CA PRO A 295 -18.80 -2.27 14.63
C PRO A 295 -18.97 -1.95 13.14
N SER A 296 -19.22 -0.67 12.85
CA SER A 296 -19.21 -0.19 11.46
C SER A 296 -17.80 -0.06 10.89
N LYS A 297 -16.78 -0.25 11.74
CA LYS A 297 -15.39 0.10 11.49
C LYS A 297 -14.46 -1.00 11.98
N PHE A 298 -13.48 -1.37 11.16
CA PHE A 298 -12.48 -2.37 11.50
C PHE A 298 -11.08 -1.97 11.06
N TYR A 299 -10.09 -2.53 11.74
CA TYR A 299 -8.70 -2.51 11.33
C TYR A 299 -8.17 -3.94 11.25
N PRO A 300 -7.32 -4.27 10.26
CA PRO A 300 -6.46 -5.44 10.35
C PRO A 300 -5.59 -5.39 11.62
N VAL A 301 -5.43 -6.53 12.28
CA VAL A 301 -4.68 -6.64 13.53
C VAL A 301 -3.88 -7.94 13.57
N ALA A 302 -2.72 -7.89 14.22
CA ALA A 302 -1.97 -9.06 14.63
C ALA A 302 -1.55 -8.96 16.09
N SER A 303 -1.34 -10.09 16.74
CA SER A 303 -0.79 -10.19 18.08
C SER A 303 0.26 -11.31 18.11
N LEU A 304 1.44 -11.02 18.62
CA LEU A 304 2.59 -11.91 18.58
C LEU A 304 3.54 -11.68 19.76
N CYS A 305 4.34 -12.69 20.07
CA CYS A 305 5.46 -12.61 21.00
C CYS A 305 6.72 -13.17 20.35
N TYR A 306 7.87 -13.14 21.03
CA TYR A 306 9.08 -13.77 20.51
C TYR A 306 8.89 -15.27 20.27
N PRO A 307 9.33 -15.85 19.13
CA PRO A 307 10.15 -15.27 18.06
C PRO A 307 9.35 -14.80 16.83
N GLY A 308 8.09 -14.39 17.02
CA GLY A 308 7.15 -14.06 15.96
C GLY A 308 7.63 -12.95 15.03
N ARG A 309 7.44 -13.17 13.72
CA ARG A 309 7.67 -12.20 12.66
C ARG A 309 6.64 -12.37 11.56
N PHE A 310 5.78 -11.38 11.37
CA PHE A 310 4.66 -11.46 10.41
C PHE A 310 4.72 -10.34 9.39
N ARG A 311 4.41 -10.68 8.14
CA ARG A 311 4.18 -9.72 7.08
C ARG A 311 2.69 -9.56 6.84
N ILE A 312 2.27 -8.33 6.54
CA ILE A 312 0.94 -8.03 6.00
C ILE A 312 1.09 -7.49 4.58
N GLN A 313 0.17 -7.89 3.70
CA GLN A 313 0.11 -7.42 2.32
C GLN A 313 -1.33 -7.47 1.78
N SER A 314 -1.61 -6.78 0.68
CA SER A 314 -2.88 -6.91 -0.02
C SER A 314 -3.07 -8.32 -0.59
N HIS A 315 -4.30 -8.84 -0.53
CA HIS A 315 -4.60 -10.18 -1.03
C HIS A 315 -4.52 -10.25 -2.56
N GLN A 316 -3.97 -11.34 -3.07
CA GLN A 316 -3.94 -11.66 -4.50
C GLN A 316 -4.78 -12.91 -4.75
N LYS A 317 -5.81 -12.79 -5.59
CA LYS A 317 -6.44 -13.98 -6.17
C LYS A 317 -5.45 -14.60 -7.15
N LEU A 318 -5.00 -15.81 -6.84
CA LEU A 318 -4.34 -16.65 -7.82
C LEU A 318 -5.41 -17.06 -8.83
N ASP A 319 -5.48 -16.35 -9.96
CA ASP A 319 -6.21 -16.84 -11.12
C ASP A 319 -5.48 -18.10 -11.60
N VAL A 320 -6.06 -19.26 -11.29
CA VAL A 320 -5.64 -20.53 -11.88
C VAL A 320 -5.96 -20.42 -13.37
N ILE A 321 -4.94 -20.20 -14.18
CA ILE A 321 -5.03 -20.37 -15.62
C ILE A 321 -5.27 -21.87 -15.85
N ILE A 322 -6.51 -22.24 -16.15
CA ILE A 322 -6.88 -23.57 -16.67
C ILE A 322 -6.57 -23.61 -18.16
#